data_AF-A0A5B8U0Y5-F1
#
_entry.id   AF-A0A5B8U0Y5-F1
#
_cell.length_a   1.000
_cell.length_b   1.000
_cell.length_c   1.000
_cell.angle_alpha   90.00
_cell.angle_beta   90.00
_cell.angle_gamma   90.00
#
_symmetry.space_group_name_H-M   'P 1'
#
loop_
_entity.id
_entity.type
_entity.pdbx_description
1 polymer ?
#
loop_
_entity_poly.entity_id
_entity_poly.type
_entity_poly.pdbx_seq_one_letter_code
_entity_poly.pdbx_strand_id
1 'polypeptide(L)'
;MLRKSLIDGHRVHESFVLGRRPPARPRAAGSPRRPLPLRVDVRRHLQPPGPRDPARRAHPRSRPPGRARGHGLLEHGRARGAVARGGAAGAVLDAPRRDRWRRAIAGVAVTQVVNSAIKLLARRDRPALDGLPHLIATPTQLSFPSAHASSSFAAARAYSPLVGSRVVYPVAAAMAASRVYLGVHYPSDILAGALLGTFIGDRAR
;
A
#
# COMPACT_ATOMS: atom_id res chain seq x y z
N MET A 1 -39.09 -21.58 -38.70
CA MET A 1 -38.25 -21.18 -39.85
C MET A 1 -39.01 -20.08 -40.60
N LEU A 2 -38.49 -18.83 -40.66
CA LEU A 2 -38.98 -17.68 -41.49
C LEU A 2 -40.46 -17.20 -41.26
N ARG A 3 -40.88 -15.94 -41.45
CA ARG A 3 -40.31 -14.62 -41.88
C ARG A 3 -40.81 -13.53 -40.88
N LYS A 4 -40.20 -12.36 -40.63
CA LYS A 4 -39.64 -11.26 -41.47
C LYS A 4 -40.67 -10.43 -42.27
N SER A 5 -41.04 -9.25 -41.75
CA SER A 5 -40.90 -7.92 -42.41
C SER A 5 -41.33 -6.79 -41.42
N LEU A 6 -41.59 -5.55 -41.87
CA LEU A 6 -40.64 -4.42 -42.09
C LEU A 6 -41.40 -3.22 -42.74
N ILE A 7 -40.93 -1.95 -42.57
CA ILE A 7 -41.32 -0.72 -43.34
C ILE A 7 -42.74 -0.16 -43.00
N ASP A 8 -43.11 1.14 -42.97
CA ASP A 8 -42.49 2.51 -42.99
C ASP A 8 -43.35 3.42 -42.04
N GLY A 9 -43.13 4.70 -41.73
CA GLY A 9 -42.28 5.74 -42.33
C GLY A 9 -43.08 6.84 -43.05
N HIS A 10 -43.62 7.85 -42.36
CA HIS A 10 -44.19 9.05 -43.00
C HIS A 10 -44.10 10.33 -42.12
N ARG A 11 -43.68 11.45 -42.73
CA ARG A 11 -43.85 12.83 -42.22
C ARG A 11 -44.99 13.52 -42.98
N VAL A 12 -45.63 14.52 -42.36
CA VAL A 12 -46.30 15.63 -43.07
C VAL A 12 -46.04 16.95 -42.33
N HIS A 13 -46.03 18.07 -43.07
CA HIS A 13 -45.75 19.44 -42.61
C HIS A 13 -47.04 20.26 -42.36
N GLU A 14 -46.92 21.38 -41.62
CA GLU A 14 -47.30 22.77 -41.99
C GLU A 14 -47.10 23.71 -40.77
N SER A 15 -46.35 24.83 -40.82
CA SER A 15 -46.60 26.14 -41.49
C SER A 15 -47.67 27.01 -40.78
N PHE A 16 -47.63 28.35 -40.68
CA PHE A 16 -46.59 29.40 -40.76
C PHE A 16 -47.30 30.75 -40.46
N VAL A 17 -46.77 31.63 -39.59
CA VAL A 17 -47.20 33.06 -39.53
C VAL A 17 -46.00 33.98 -39.29
N LEU A 18 -45.91 35.06 -40.07
CA LEU A 18 -44.80 36.01 -40.12
C LEU A 18 -45.21 37.38 -39.52
N GLY A 19 -44.33 38.08 -38.78
CA GLY A 19 -44.72 39.36 -38.18
C GLY A 19 -43.62 40.27 -37.59
N ARG A 20 -42.90 40.99 -38.46
CA ARG A 20 -42.20 42.29 -38.22
C ARG A 20 -40.90 42.31 -37.36
N ARG A 21 -39.93 43.12 -37.85
CA ARG A 21 -38.69 43.64 -37.21
C ARG A 21 -38.59 45.14 -37.59
N PRO A 22 -37.57 45.92 -37.15
CA PRO A 22 -37.24 46.35 -35.78
C PRO A 22 -37.12 47.90 -35.72
N PRO A 23 -36.59 48.49 -34.63
CA PRO A 23 -35.52 49.48 -34.81
C PRO A 23 -34.23 49.15 -34.01
N ALA A 24 -33.17 49.94 -34.18
CA ALA A 24 -31.78 49.49 -33.97
C ALA A 24 -31.00 50.21 -32.86
N ARG A 25 -30.10 49.43 -32.19
CA ARG A 25 -28.79 49.79 -31.58
C ARG A 25 -28.76 50.90 -30.48
N PRO A 26 -27.91 50.75 -29.44
CA PRO A 26 -26.46 51.02 -29.59
C PRO A 26 -25.54 49.83 -29.28
N ARG A 27 -24.27 49.95 -29.72
CA ARG A 27 -23.16 49.05 -29.38
C ARG A 27 -22.63 49.39 -27.99
N ALA A 28 -22.49 48.40 -27.10
CA ALA A 28 -21.59 48.53 -25.95
C ALA A 28 -20.13 48.36 -26.42
N ALA A 29 -19.22 49.15 -25.85
CA ALA A 29 -17.82 49.22 -26.26
C ALA A 29 -17.02 47.95 -25.88
N GLY A 30 -15.91 47.72 -26.58
CA GLY A 30 -15.15 46.48 -26.50
C GLY A 30 -14.30 46.34 -25.23
N SER A 31 -14.28 45.13 -24.66
CA SER A 31 -13.26 44.72 -23.69
C SER A 31 -11.89 44.58 -24.39
N PRO A 32 -10.81 45.21 -23.88
CA PRO A 32 -9.49 45.09 -24.48
C PRO A 32 -8.96 43.66 -24.35
N ARG A 33 -8.67 43.01 -25.49
CA ARG A 33 -8.00 41.72 -25.54
C ARG A 33 -6.56 41.89 -25.02
N ARG A 34 -6.23 41.27 -23.87
CA ARG A 34 -4.83 41.12 -23.44
C ARG A 34 -4.06 40.26 -24.46
N PRO A 35 -2.96 40.75 -25.07
CA PRO A 35 -2.09 39.89 -25.86
C PRO A 35 -1.34 38.91 -24.94
N LEU A 36 -1.20 37.64 -25.37
CA LEU A 36 -0.35 36.68 -24.68
C LEU A 36 1.13 37.08 -24.85
N PRO A 37 1.94 37.12 -23.77
CA PRO A 37 3.38 37.32 -23.88
C PRO A 37 4.08 35.99 -24.25
N LEU A 38 3.90 35.52 -25.49
CA LEU A 38 4.71 34.45 -26.06
C LEU A 38 6.04 35.01 -26.60
N ARG A 39 6.87 35.55 -25.68
CA ARG A 39 8.30 35.78 -25.93
C ARG A 39 9.07 34.59 -25.36
N VAL A 40 9.41 33.64 -26.23
CA VAL A 40 10.40 32.62 -25.92
C VAL A 40 11.77 33.30 -25.90
N ASP A 41 12.32 33.53 -24.71
CA ASP A 41 13.68 34.04 -24.57
C ASP A 41 14.70 32.91 -24.79
N VAL A 42 15.17 32.81 -26.03
CA VAL A 42 16.11 31.78 -26.49
C VAL A 42 17.47 31.88 -25.79
N ARG A 43 17.81 32.99 -25.11
CA ARG A 43 19.09 33.14 -24.39
C ARG A 43 19.22 32.29 -23.12
N ARG A 44 18.15 31.63 -22.65
CA ARG A 44 18.19 30.76 -21.45
C ARG A 44 18.92 29.41 -21.61
N HIS A 45 19.40 29.05 -22.81
CA HIS A 45 20.03 27.74 -23.06
C HIS A 45 21.56 27.77 -23.25
N LEU A 46 22.24 28.88 -22.94
CA LEU A 46 23.71 28.99 -23.04
C LEU A 46 24.41 29.43 -21.74
N GLN A 47 23.76 29.31 -20.58
CA GLN A 47 24.45 29.46 -19.29
C GLN A 47 25.03 28.11 -18.83
N PRO A 48 26.35 28.00 -18.60
CA PRO A 48 26.93 26.79 -18.03
C PRO A 48 26.38 26.58 -16.60
N PRO A 49 26.24 25.32 -16.14
CA PRO A 49 25.73 25.03 -14.81
C PRO A 49 26.67 25.61 -13.76
N GLY A 50 26.18 26.58 -12.98
CA GLY A 50 26.90 27.12 -11.83
C GLY A 50 27.21 26.04 -10.78
N PRO A 51 28.17 26.31 -9.86
CA PRO A 51 28.60 25.34 -8.86
C PRO A 51 27.41 24.79 -8.07
N ARG A 52 27.33 23.46 -7.99
CA ARG A 52 26.24 22.75 -7.31
C ARG A 52 26.35 22.96 -5.80
N ASP A 53 25.55 23.87 -5.27
CA ASP A 53 25.40 24.08 -3.83
C ASP A 53 24.91 22.79 -3.12
N PRO A 54 25.73 22.16 -2.27
CA PRO A 54 25.36 20.92 -1.58
C PRO A 54 24.26 21.13 -0.53
N ALA A 55 23.99 22.36 -0.09
CA ALA A 55 22.97 22.68 0.91
C ALA A 55 21.52 22.60 0.36
N ARG A 56 21.34 22.52 -0.96
CA ARG A 56 20.01 22.44 -1.61
C ARG A 56 19.34 21.06 -1.58
N ARG A 57 19.83 20.10 -0.79
CA ARG A 57 19.07 18.89 -0.39
C ARG A 57 17.94 19.24 0.59
N ALA A 58 17.01 20.10 0.15
CA ALA A 58 15.83 20.44 0.92
C ALA A 58 14.95 19.19 1.07
N HIS A 59 14.86 18.65 2.30
CA HIS A 59 13.88 17.63 2.63
C HIS A 59 12.47 18.11 2.22
N PRO A 60 11.70 17.33 1.47
CA PRO A 60 10.28 17.65 1.27
C PRO A 60 9.61 17.62 2.64
N ARG A 61 9.12 18.78 3.09
CA ARG A 61 8.50 18.96 4.42
C ARG A 61 7.39 17.94 4.61
N SER A 62 7.63 16.98 5.50
CA SER A 62 6.67 15.94 5.85
C SER A 62 5.42 16.56 6.47
N ARG A 63 4.25 16.22 5.92
CA ARG A 63 2.95 16.60 6.50
C ARG A 63 2.85 16.10 7.96
N PRO A 64 2.16 16.83 8.86
CA PRO A 64 2.18 16.53 10.29
C PRO A 64 1.64 15.11 10.61
N PRO A 65 2.29 14.37 11.53
CA PRO A 65 2.22 12.89 11.53
C PRO A 65 1.07 12.27 12.37
N GLY A 66 0.07 13.06 12.78
CA GLY A 66 -0.93 12.64 13.77
C GLY A 66 -1.82 11.46 13.34
N ARG A 67 -2.43 11.54 12.15
CA ARG A 67 -3.45 10.55 11.71
C ARG A 67 -2.87 9.25 11.13
N ALA A 68 -1.72 9.31 10.45
CA ALA A 68 -1.13 8.14 9.79
C ALA A 68 -0.52 7.13 10.79
N ARG A 69 0.01 7.60 11.93
CA ARG A 69 0.59 6.73 12.97
C ARG A 69 -0.42 5.78 13.59
N GLY A 70 -1.64 6.26 13.87
CA GLY A 70 -2.70 5.45 14.47
C GLY A 70 -3.12 4.28 13.58
N HIS A 71 -3.39 4.54 12.30
CA HIS A 71 -3.82 3.50 11.36
C HIS A 71 -2.75 2.41 11.15
N GLY A 72 -1.47 2.80 11.05
CA GLY A 72 -0.38 1.84 10.92
C GLY A 72 -0.30 0.87 12.11
N LEU A 73 -0.39 1.40 13.34
CA LEU A 73 -0.33 0.59 14.57
C LEU A 73 -1.52 -0.37 14.69
N LEU A 74 -2.73 0.09 14.35
CA LEU A 74 -3.96 -0.70 14.38
C LEU A 74 -3.91 -1.88 13.40
N GLU A 75 -3.46 -1.67 12.15
CA GLU A 75 -3.33 -2.75 11.17
C GLU A 75 -2.29 -3.81 11.58
N HIS A 76 -1.17 -3.38 12.17
CA HIS A 76 -0.17 -4.31 12.71
C HIS A 76 -0.75 -5.13 13.88
N GLY A 77 -1.60 -4.53 14.72
CA GLY A 77 -2.33 -5.23 15.78
C GLY A 77 -3.37 -6.22 15.26
N ARG A 78 -4.13 -5.86 14.22
CA ARG A 78 -5.19 -6.69 13.60
C ARG A 78 -4.65 -8.03 13.09
N ALA A 79 -3.57 -8.00 12.30
CA ALA A 79 -2.96 -9.20 11.73
C ALA A 79 -2.37 -10.13 12.80
N ARG A 80 -1.66 -9.57 13.80
CA ARG A 80 -1.13 -10.34 14.94
C ARG A 80 -2.24 -10.98 15.76
N GLY A 81 -3.29 -10.21 16.04
CA GLY A 81 -4.47 -10.70 16.75
C GLY A 81 -5.18 -11.83 16.00
N ALA A 82 -5.18 -11.84 14.67
CA ALA A 82 -5.80 -12.92 13.89
C ALA A 82 -5.09 -14.27 14.11
N VAL A 83 -3.75 -14.29 14.10
CA VAL A 83 -2.96 -15.51 14.37
C VAL A 83 -3.18 -16.02 15.79
N ALA A 84 -3.18 -15.12 16.79
CA ALA A 84 -3.43 -15.49 18.18
C ALA A 84 -4.86 -16.01 18.42
N ARG A 85 -5.88 -15.35 17.83
CA ARG A 85 -7.28 -15.79 17.93
C ARG A 85 -7.51 -17.14 17.22
N GLY A 86 -6.93 -17.34 16.04
CA GLY A 86 -6.99 -18.62 15.34
C GLY A 86 -6.34 -19.74 16.14
N GLY A 87 -5.18 -19.47 16.76
CA GLY A 87 -4.52 -20.40 17.67
C GLY A 87 -5.36 -20.74 18.91
N ALA A 88 -5.99 -19.74 19.54
CA ALA A 88 -6.84 -19.92 20.71
C ALA A 88 -8.13 -20.67 20.39
N ALA A 89 -8.77 -20.37 19.26
CA ALA A 89 -9.92 -21.13 18.76
C ALA A 89 -9.55 -22.58 18.50
N GLY A 90 -8.40 -22.85 17.86
CA GLY A 90 -7.86 -24.19 17.71
C GLY A 90 -7.66 -24.89 19.06
N ALA A 91 -7.07 -24.23 20.05
CA ALA A 91 -6.87 -24.81 21.39
C ALA A 91 -8.17 -25.20 22.11
N VAL A 92 -9.30 -24.55 21.79
CA VAL A 92 -10.64 -24.86 22.32
C VAL A 92 -11.33 -25.97 21.52
N LEU A 93 -11.27 -25.90 20.19
CA LEU A 93 -11.93 -26.86 19.28
C LEU A 93 -11.21 -28.21 19.18
N ASP A 94 -9.92 -28.25 19.47
CA ASP A 94 -9.03 -29.41 19.36
C ASP A 94 -8.42 -29.74 20.73
N ALA A 95 -9.31 -30.02 21.68
CA ALA A 95 -8.95 -30.33 23.07
C ALA A 95 -7.85 -31.39 23.24
N PRO A 96 -7.79 -32.49 22.43
CA PRO A 96 -6.70 -33.47 22.51
C PRO A 96 -5.32 -32.90 22.16
N ARG A 97 -5.24 -31.85 21.34
CA ARG A 97 -3.97 -31.22 20.91
C ARG A 97 -3.80 -29.80 21.47
N ARG A 98 -4.63 -29.37 22.43
CA ARG A 98 -4.64 -28.02 23.04
C ARG A 98 -3.25 -27.48 23.42
N ASP A 99 -2.37 -28.35 23.93
CA ASP A 99 -1.06 -27.94 24.42
C ASP A 99 -0.07 -27.69 23.27
N ARG A 100 -0.27 -28.33 22.09
CA ARG A 100 0.42 -27.98 20.84
C ARG A 100 -0.02 -26.61 20.32
N TRP A 101 -1.32 -26.33 20.37
CA TRP A 101 -1.86 -25.01 20.04
C TRP A 101 -1.31 -23.91 20.95
N ARG A 102 -1.25 -24.15 22.27
CA ARG A 102 -0.61 -23.24 23.25
C ARG A 102 0.86 -23.00 22.96
N ARG A 103 1.65 -24.05 22.69
CA ARG A 103 3.07 -23.90 22.28
C ARG A 103 3.21 -23.09 21.00
N ALA A 104 2.37 -23.33 19.99
CA ALA A 104 2.40 -22.58 18.74
C ALA A 104 2.10 -21.08 18.92
N ILE A 105 1.11 -20.72 19.75
CA ILE A 105 0.83 -19.32 20.14
C ILE A 105 2.06 -18.72 20.84
N ALA A 106 2.63 -19.43 21.82
CA ALA A 106 3.80 -18.97 22.57
C ALA A 106 5.03 -18.76 21.65
N GLY A 107 5.29 -19.66 20.70
CA GLY A 107 6.37 -19.52 19.73
C GLY A 107 6.24 -18.28 18.85
N VAL A 108 5.01 -17.95 18.41
CA VAL A 108 4.74 -16.71 17.66
C VAL A 108 4.90 -15.46 18.54
N ALA A 109 4.57 -15.54 19.84
CA ALA A 109 4.83 -14.45 20.78
C ALA A 109 6.34 -14.24 21.04
N VAL A 110 7.09 -15.31 21.32
CA VAL A 110 8.56 -15.30 21.49
C VAL A 110 9.24 -14.73 20.23
N THR A 111 8.79 -15.14 19.04
CA THR A 111 9.30 -14.61 17.76
C THR A 111 9.16 -13.09 17.69
N GLN A 112 8.06 -12.51 18.17
CA GLN A 112 7.87 -11.05 18.17
C GLN A 112 8.80 -10.33 19.16
N VAL A 113 9.04 -10.91 20.34
CA VAL A 113 9.99 -10.37 21.32
C VAL A 113 11.41 -10.37 20.75
N VAL A 114 11.88 -11.54 20.27
CA VAL A 114 13.22 -11.70 19.69
C VAL A 114 13.41 -10.80 18.46
N ASN A 115 12.42 -10.74 17.55
CA ASN A 115 12.48 -9.85 16.38
C ASN A 115 12.54 -8.37 16.80
N SER A 116 11.87 -7.98 17.89
CA SER A 116 11.90 -6.60 18.39
C SER A 116 13.26 -6.25 19.00
N ALA A 117 13.86 -7.18 19.75
CA ALA A 117 15.22 -7.03 20.27
C ALA A 117 16.26 -6.88 19.14
N ILE A 118 16.27 -7.80 18.16
CA ILE A 118 17.17 -7.73 17.00
C ILE A 118 16.98 -6.42 16.22
N LYS A 119 15.73 -5.95 16.09
CA LYS A 119 15.43 -4.68 15.42
C LYS A 119 16.02 -3.46 16.13
N LEU A 120 15.99 -3.42 17.45
CA LEU A 120 16.58 -2.34 18.26
C LEU A 120 18.11 -2.34 18.25
N LEU A 121 18.73 -3.51 18.04
CA LEU A 121 20.18 -3.68 17.89
C LEU A 121 20.66 -3.34 16.48
N ALA A 122 20.04 -3.93 15.44
CA ALA A 122 20.50 -3.80 14.06
C ALA A 122 20.26 -2.41 13.46
N ARG A 123 19.22 -1.69 13.93
CA ARG A 123 18.87 -0.31 13.55
C ARG A 123 18.84 0.05 12.06
N ARG A 124 18.78 -0.93 11.16
CA ARG A 124 18.75 -0.74 9.70
C ARG A 124 17.54 0.10 9.27
N ASP A 125 17.78 1.13 8.46
CA ASP A 125 16.71 1.94 7.85
C ASP A 125 15.89 1.17 6.81
N ARG A 126 14.69 1.66 6.50
CA ARG A 126 13.83 1.12 5.42
C ARG A 126 14.33 1.50 4.03
N PRO A 127 13.97 0.72 2.99
CA PRO A 127 14.23 1.11 1.61
C PRO A 127 13.69 2.52 1.34
N ALA A 128 14.54 3.39 0.82
CA ALA A 128 14.16 4.71 0.33
C ALA A 128 14.60 4.77 -1.14
N LEU A 129 13.64 4.93 -2.04
CA LEU A 129 13.86 5.06 -3.48
C LEU A 129 13.25 6.38 -3.93
N ASP A 130 14.04 7.19 -4.62
CA ASP A 130 13.59 8.50 -5.10
C ASP A 130 12.39 8.33 -6.06
N GLY A 131 11.34 9.12 -5.84
CA GLY A 131 10.07 9.02 -6.57
C GLY A 131 9.15 7.85 -6.17
N LEU A 132 9.58 6.94 -5.29
CA LEU A 132 8.84 5.74 -4.88
C LEU A 132 8.64 5.68 -3.34
N PRO A 133 7.64 6.40 -2.79
CA PRO A 133 7.32 6.39 -1.37
C PRO A 133 6.70 5.06 -0.93
N HIS A 134 6.78 4.75 0.38
CA HIS A 134 6.10 3.57 0.95
C HIS A 134 4.59 3.64 0.76
N LEU A 135 3.99 2.54 0.34
CA LEU A 135 2.55 2.42 0.09
C LEU A 135 1.71 2.24 1.39
N ILE A 136 2.34 2.32 2.57
CA ILE A 136 1.76 2.04 3.89
C ILE A 136 2.55 2.78 4.97
N ALA A 137 1.83 3.34 5.96
CA ALA A 137 2.43 3.89 7.17
C ALA A 137 3.03 2.78 8.05
N THR A 138 4.29 2.95 8.47
CA THR A 138 4.97 2.02 9.39
C THR A 138 5.11 2.62 10.79
N PRO A 139 5.02 1.82 11.87
CA PRO A 139 5.11 2.32 13.24
C PRO A 139 6.54 2.71 13.64
N THR A 140 7.56 2.18 12.94
CA THR A 140 8.98 2.52 13.14
C THR A 140 9.72 2.55 11.79
N GLN A 141 10.78 3.35 11.70
CA GLN A 141 11.65 3.42 10.51
C GLN A 141 12.64 2.24 10.39
N LEU A 142 12.60 1.28 11.32
CA LEU A 142 13.55 0.18 11.38
C LEU A 142 13.08 -1.02 10.54
N SER A 143 13.90 -1.45 9.59
CA SER A 143 13.58 -2.48 8.59
C SER A 143 13.98 -3.89 9.03
N PHE A 144 15.21 -4.10 9.46
CA PHE A 144 15.71 -5.44 9.83
C PHE A 144 15.25 -5.90 11.23
N PRO A 145 14.94 -7.19 11.44
CA PRO A 145 14.35 -8.13 10.47
C PRO A 145 12.88 -7.76 10.21
N SER A 146 12.27 -8.36 9.19
CA SER A 146 10.85 -8.16 8.93
C SER A 146 9.97 -8.89 9.95
N ALA A 147 9.29 -8.10 10.78
CA ALA A 147 8.37 -8.61 11.81
C ALA A 147 7.17 -9.39 11.21
N HIS A 148 6.77 -9.05 9.98
CA HIS A 148 5.71 -9.76 9.28
C HIS A 148 6.21 -11.12 8.79
N ALA A 149 7.39 -11.16 8.14
CA ALA A 149 7.97 -12.42 7.70
C ALA A 149 8.25 -13.36 8.89
N SER A 150 8.85 -12.87 9.97
CA SER A 150 9.17 -13.71 11.14
C SER A 150 7.93 -14.25 11.84
N SER A 151 6.94 -13.42 12.16
CA SER A 151 5.69 -13.91 12.78
C SER A 151 4.89 -14.84 11.87
N SER A 152 4.83 -14.57 10.56
CA SER A 152 4.12 -15.45 9.60
C SER A 152 4.82 -16.78 9.39
N PHE A 153 6.15 -16.83 9.28
CA PHE A 153 6.88 -18.10 9.13
C PHE A 153 6.94 -18.90 10.44
N ALA A 154 6.98 -18.23 11.61
CA ALA A 154 6.79 -18.91 12.90
C ALA A 154 5.42 -19.58 12.99
N ALA A 155 4.36 -18.85 12.63
CA ALA A 155 3.01 -19.40 12.57
C ALA A 155 2.92 -20.56 11.57
N ALA A 156 3.47 -20.41 10.36
CA ALA A 156 3.46 -21.47 9.35
C ALA A 156 4.21 -22.72 9.81
N ARG A 157 5.38 -22.59 10.46
CA ARG A 157 6.10 -23.74 11.00
C ARG A 157 5.35 -24.39 12.16
N ALA A 158 4.87 -23.61 13.13
CA ALA A 158 4.25 -24.14 14.35
C ALA A 158 2.85 -24.73 14.13
N TYR A 159 1.99 -24.08 13.31
CA TYR A 159 0.61 -24.56 13.06
C TYR A 159 0.49 -25.59 11.94
N SER A 160 1.50 -25.76 11.06
CA SER A 160 1.39 -26.74 9.95
C SER A 160 1.13 -28.20 10.35
N PRO A 161 1.55 -28.73 11.53
CA PRO A 161 1.12 -30.05 12.01
C PRO A 161 -0.33 -30.12 12.50
N LEU A 162 -0.97 -28.96 12.71
CA LEU A 162 -2.32 -28.84 13.29
C LEU A 162 -3.38 -28.55 12.22
N VAL A 163 -3.05 -27.68 11.24
CA VAL A 163 -3.96 -27.24 10.16
C VAL A 163 -3.47 -27.54 8.73
N GLY A 164 -2.32 -28.18 8.58
CA GLY A 164 -1.75 -28.55 7.28
C GLY A 164 -0.81 -27.49 6.68
N SER A 165 0.32 -27.93 6.13
CA SER A 165 1.35 -27.08 5.52
C SER A 165 0.84 -26.32 4.29
N ARG A 166 0.01 -26.96 3.47
CA ARG A 166 -0.56 -26.38 2.23
C ARG A 166 -1.44 -25.14 2.47
N VAL A 167 -1.96 -24.95 3.70
CA VAL A 167 -2.76 -23.77 4.06
C VAL A 167 -1.87 -22.63 4.53
N VAL A 168 -0.92 -22.89 5.42
CA VAL A 168 -0.22 -21.83 6.16
C VAL A 168 1.00 -21.24 5.45
N TYR A 169 1.74 -22.03 4.65
CA TYR A 169 2.92 -21.52 3.96
C TYR A 169 2.59 -20.55 2.80
N PRO A 170 1.54 -20.76 1.97
CA PRO A 170 1.14 -19.77 0.98
C PRO A 170 0.73 -18.42 1.59
N VAL A 171 0.02 -18.44 2.73
CA VAL A 171 -0.35 -17.23 3.47
C VAL A 171 0.90 -16.51 4.00
N ALA A 172 1.87 -17.24 4.54
CA ALA A 172 3.13 -16.67 5.00
C ALA A 172 3.99 -16.09 3.86
N ALA A 173 4.05 -16.77 2.72
CA ALA A 173 4.75 -16.31 1.53
C ALA A 173 4.09 -15.05 0.94
N ALA A 174 2.76 -15.01 0.83
CA ALA A 174 2.02 -13.82 0.37
C ALA A 174 2.22 -12.62 1.31
N MET A 175 2.17 -12.85 2.63
CA MET A 175 2.45 -11.80 3.62
C MET A 175 3.89 -11.27 3.50
N ALA A 176 4.87 -12.16 3.34
CA ALA A 176 6.27 -11.79 3.13
C ALA A 176 6.48 -11.00 1.82
N ALA A 177 5.98 -11.48 0.68
CA ALA A 177 6.08 -10.83 -0.62
C ALA A 177 5.45 -9.42 -0.61
N SER A 178 4.29 -9.27 0.03
CA SER A 178 3.62 -7.97 0.16
C SER A 178 4.48 -6.90 0.83
N ARG A 179 5.44 -7.28 1.70
CA ARG A 179 6.31 -6.31 2.37
C ARG A 179 7.38 -5.71 1.46
N VAL A 180 7.81 -6.46 0.43
CA VAL A 180 8.72 -5.97 -0.61
C VAL A 180 7.94 -5.08 -1.58
N TYR A 181 6.77 -5.54 -2.05
CA TYR A 181 5.89 -4.77 -2.93
C TYR A 181 5.52 -3.39 -2.36
N LEU A 182 5.23 -3.31 -1.06
CA LEU A 182 4.89 -2.06 -0.39
C LEU A 182 6.09 -1.14 -0.09
N GLY A 183 7.31 -1.53 -0.48
CA GLY A 183 8.54 -0.74 -0.32
C GLY A 183 9.11 -0.68 1.10
N VAL A 184 8.54 -1.42 2.06
CA VAL A 184 8.86 -1.26 3.49
C VAL A 184 9.97 -2.16 4.01
N HIS A 185 10.42 -3.15 3.24
CA HIS A 185 11.46 -4.10 3.63
C HIS A 185 12.31 -4.53 2.43
N TYR A 186 13.62 -4.71 2.66
CA TYR A 186 14.52 -5.34 1.68
C TYR A 186 14.28 -6.86 1.61
N PRO A 187 14.58 -7.54 0.49
CA PRO A 187 14.53 -9.00 0.41
C PRO A 187 15.35 -9.71 1.50
N SER A 188 16.48 -9.13 1.93
CA SER A 188 17.27 -9.67 3.05
C SER A 188 16.59 -9.54 4.43
N ASP A 189 15.76 -8.52 4.66
CA ASP A 189 14.94 -8.44 5.88
C ASP A 189 13.87 -9.53 5.92
N ILE A 190 13.35 -9.91 4.74
CA ILE A 190 12.37 -10.97 4.57
C ILE A 190 13.02 -12.33 4.80
N LEU A 191 14.17 -12.61 4.17
CA LEU A 191 14.90 -13.86 4.36
C LEU A 191 15.30 -14.06 5.82
N ALA A 192 15.92 -13.07 6.45
CA ALA A 192 16.30 -13.14 7.87
C ALA A 192 15.06 -13.30 8.78
N GLY A 193 13.96 -12.60 8.48
CA GLY A 193 12.70 -12.79 9.19
C GLY A 193 12.16 -14.21 9.04
N ALA A 194 12.08 -14.74 7.83
CA ALA A 194 11.57 -16.08 7.54
C ALA A 194 12.41 -17.18 8.21
N LEU A 195 13.75 -17.05 8.21
CA LEU A 195 14.66 -17.96 8.91
C LEU A 195 14.45 -17.92 10.43
N LEU A 196 14.44 -16.72 11.03
CA LEU A 196 14.19 -16.52 12.47
C LEU A 196 12.83 -17.11 12.89
N GLY A 197 11.78 -16.81 12.13
CA GLY A 197 10.43 -17.30 12.37
C GLY A 197 10.37 -18.82 12.28
N THR A 198 10.91 -19.40 11.22
CA THR A 198 10.94 -20.86 11.02
C THR A 198 11.70 -21.55 12.15
N PHE A 199 12.85 -21.02 12.57
CA PHE A 199 13.64 -21.58 13.67
C PHE A 199 12.89 -21.60 15.01
N ILE A 200 12.27 -20.48 15.39
CA ILE A 200 11.51 -20.41 16.66
C ILE A 200 10.22 -21.24 16.57
N GLY A 201 9.50 -21.17 15.44
CA GLY A 201 8.29 -21.94 15.21
C GLY A 201 8.52 -23.45 15.14
N ASP A 202 9.74 -23.90 14.85
CA ASP A 202 10.13 -25.31 14.89
C ASP A 202 10.20 -25.84 16.33
N ARG A 203 10.75 -25.04 17.25
CA ARG A 203 10.83 -25.35 18.70
C ARG A 203 9.47 -25.25 19.42
N ALA A 204 8.44 -24.76 18.73
CA ALA A 204 7.10 -24.53 19.24
C ALA A 204 6.08 -25.61 18.80
N ARG A 205 6.53 -26.68 18.12
CA ARG A 205 5.69 -27.81 17.67
C ARG A 205 5.29 -28.76 18.79
#